data_AF-A0A3D6DGQ0-F1
#
_entry.id   AF-A0A3D6DGQ0-F1
#
_cell.length_a   1.000
_cell.length_b   1.000
_cell.length_c   1.000
_cell.angle_alpha   90.00
_cell.angle_beta   90.00
_cell.angle_gamma   90.00
#
_symmetry.space_group_name_H-M   'P 1'
#
loop_
_entity.id
_entity.type
_entity.pdbx_description
1 polymer ?
#
loop_
_entity_poly.entity_id
_entity_poly.type
_entity_poly.pdbx_seq_one_letter_code
_entity_poly.pdbx_strand_id
1 'polypeptide(L)'
;MIRLHFPLALLAAAIMAHPAAAQSNVNRPQATDVALSCLNDCEQHVCEPSREERRKMDAEARMLDASARRAQAATKVLQAQRALIREEQRRVQASRQATLSEAKQREWEHRRAEVKIDRLTPHLESYSAIVLTSVTGVNAKQSVAQIAEVLSTENGLDFVNPLKLKRKYRTHRKLDPGFVYRPDVLRASFHRETLHEFGRFVHLIVRDHRGKVVYDARFENVHFAEMLAPLTGAAG
;
A
#
# COMPACT_ATOMS: atom_id res chain seq x y z
N MET A 1 23.56 14.57 -26.89
CA MET A 1 22.27 14.32 -27.56
C MET A 1 22.23 12.85 -27.97
N ILE A 2 21.54 11.99 -27.22
CA ILE A 2 21.36 10.58 -27.60
C ILE A 2 19.88 10.27 -27.51
N ARG A 3 19.35 9.77 -28.62
CA ARG A 3 17.93 9.66 -28.95
C ARG A 3 17.30 8.47 -28.23
N LEU A 4 16.21 8.75 -27.53
CA LEU A 4 15.24 7.78 -27.04
C LEU A 4 14.54 7.10 -28.23
N HIS A 5 14.50 5.78 -28.25
CA HIS A 5 13.57 5.00 -29.07
C HIS A 5 12.75 4.10 -28.14
N PHE A 6 11.53 4.56 -27.85
CA PHE A 6 10.44 3.75 -27.34
C PHE A 6 9.85 2.89 -28.48
N PRO A 7 9.44 1.65 -28.21
CA PRO A 7 8.33 1.07 -28.95
C PRO A 7 7.05 1.11 -28.09
N LEU A 8 6.11 1.88 -28.63
CA LEU A 8 4.66 1.69 -28.67
C LEU A 8 4.02 0.66 -27.74
N ALA A 9 3.04 1.21 -27.01
CA ALA A 9 2.00 0.57 -26.25
C ALA A 9 1.28 -0.58 -26.97
N LEU A 10 1.06 -1.67 -26.24
CA LEU A 10 -0.08 -2.56 -26.44
C LEU A 10 -0.95 -2.50 -25.19
N LEU A 11 -2.04 -1.76 -25.30
CA LEU A 11 -3.18 -1.83 -24.39
C LEU A 11 -3.81 -3.23 -24.50
N ALA A 12 -3.77 -3.99 -23.42
CA ALA A 12 -4.72 -5.07 -23.21
C ALA A 12 -5.56 -4.70 -21.97
N ALA A 13 -6.78 -4.22 -22.24
CA ALA A 13 -7.80 -3.99 -21.24
C ALA A 13 -8.20 -5.34 -20.62
N ALA A 14 -7.80 -5.59 -19.37
CA ALA A 14 -8.38 -6.64 -18.56
C ALA A 14 -9.70 -6.13 -17.98
N ILE A 15 -10.78 -6.35 -18.72
CA ILE A 15 -12.14 -6.15 -18.22
C ILE A 15 -12.35 -7.14 -17.06
N MET A 16 -12.67 -6.58 -15.90
CA MET A 16 -13.13 -7.30 -14.73
C MET A 16 -14.44 -8.01 -15.05
N ALA A 17 -14.39 -9.33 -15.23
CA ALA A 17 -15.57 -10.18 -15.16
C ALA A 17 -15.53 -10.95 -13.83
N HIS A 18 -16.56 -10.70 -13.02
CA HIS A 18 -16.78 -11.34 -11.73
C HIS A 18 -16.93 -12.86 -11.88
N PRO A 19 -16.56 -13.67 -10.86
CA PRO A 19 -16.81 -15.10 -10.87
C PRO A 19 -18.25 -15.36 -10.45
N ALA A 20 -19.20 -15.21 -11.37
CA ALA A 20 -20.60 -15.51 -11.12
C ALA A 20 -21.24 -16.12 -12.37
N ALA A 21 -20.85 -17.34 -12.72
CA ALA A 21 -21.62 -18.27 -13.56
C ALA A 21 -20.94 -19.64 -13.62
N ALA A 22 -20.65 -20.24 -12.46
CA ALA A 22 -20.43 -21.68 -12.35
C ALA A 22 -21.75 -22.33 -11.90
N GLN A 23 -22.77 -22.25 -12.75
CA GLN A 23 -23.96 -23.09 -12.65
C GLN A 23 -24.30 -23.54 -14.06
N SER A 24 -23.65 -24.64 -14.47
CA SER A 24 -24.11 -25.39 -15.62
C SER A 24 -25.44 -26.04 -15.24
N ASN A 25 -26.55 -25.41 -15.61
CA ASN A 25 -27.84 -26.12 -15.74
C ASN A 25 -27.73 -27.05 -16.96
N VAL A 26 -26.97 -28.14 -16.81
CA VAL A 26 -27.11 -29.29 -17.69
C VAL A 26 -28.19 -30.12 -17.03
N ASN A 27 -29.42 -29.93 -17.51
CA ASN A 27 -30.50 -30.88 -17.32
C ASN A 27 -29.95 -32.26 -17.67
N ARG A 28 -29.75 -33.07 -16.63
CA ARG A 28 -29.44 -34.48 -16.74
C ARG A 28 -30.67 -35.13 -17.38
N PRO A 29 -30.63 -35.65 -18.62
CA PRO A 29 -31.78 -36.41 -19.09
C PRO A 29 -31.88 -37.63 -18.18
N GLN A 30 -33.03 -37.74 -17.49
CA GLN A 30 -33.38 -38.92 -16.72
C GLN A 30 -33.32 -40.13 -17.66
N ALA A 31 -32.41 -41.04 -17.35
CA ALA A 31 -32.28 -42.32 -18.02
C ALA A 31 -33.44 -43.24 -17.61
N THR A 32 -34.66 -42.99 -18.09
CA THR A 32 -35.78 -43.94 -17.92
C THR A 32 -36.81 -43.97 -19.05
N ASP A 33 -36.84 -43.04 -20.00
CA ASP A 33 -37.94 -43.00 -21.00
C ASP A 33 -37.60 -43.44 -22.43
N VAL A 34 -36.50 -44.18 -22.64
CA VAL A 34 -36.21 -44.81 -23.96
C VAL A 34 -36.04 -46.32 -23.81
N ALA A 35 -36.83 -46.95 -22.93
CA ALA A 35 -36.77 -48.39 -22.70
C ALA A 35 -38.02 -49.17 -23.17
N LEU A 36 -38.99 -48.54 -23.86
CA LEU A 36 -40.28 -49.22 -24.18
C LEU A 36 -40.81 -49.04 -25.62
N SER A 37 -39.97 -48.66 -26.59
CA SER A 37 -40.40 -48.62 -28.01
C SER A 37 -39.42 -49.26 -28.99
N CYS A 38 -38.71 -50.31 -28.57
CA CYS A 38 -38.01 -51.24 -29.46
C CYS A 38 -38.27 -52.69 -29.03
N LEU A 39 -39.53 -53.03 -28.76
CA LEU A 39 -40.00 -54.41 -28.73
C LEU A 39 -40.64 -54.71 -30.09
N ASN A 40 -39.79 -54.81 -31.11
CA ASN A 40 -39.94 -55.61 -32.32
C ASN A 40 -38.77 -55.26 -33.25
N ASP A 41 -38.08 -56.29 -33.73
CA ASP A 41 -36.97 -56.26 -34.67
C ASP A 41 -35.62 -55.74 -34.16
N CYS A 42 -35.07 -56.44 -33.16
CA CYS A 42 -33.64 -56.44 -32.90
C CYS A 42 -33.06 -57.83 -33.21
N GLU A 43 -32.85 -58.12 -34.50
CA GLU A 43 -31.78 -59.04 -34.86
C GLU A 43 -30.47 -58.41 -34.36
N GLN A 44 -29.95 -58.92 -33.24
CA GLN A 44 -28.61 -58.63 -32.78
C GLN A 44 -27.60 -59.25 -33.74
N HIS A 45 -27.43 -58.64 -34.92
CA HIS A 45 -26.16 -58.72 -35.60
C HIS A 45 -25.18 -57.88 -34.80
N VAL A 46 -24.43 -58.53 -33.91
CA VAL A 46 -23.11 -58.04 -33.52
C VAL A 46 -22.28 -58.08 -34.81
N CYS A 47 -22.36 -57.02 -35.61
CA CYS A 47 -21.43 -56.78 -36.69
C CYS A 47 -20.08 -56.56 -36.02
N GLU A 48 -19.35 -57.67 -35.81
CA GLU A 48 -17.94 -57.59 -35.48
C GLU A 48 -17.29 -56.66 -36.52
N PRO A 49 -16.71 -55.53 -36.11
CA PRO A 49 -16.13 -54.60 -37.06
C PRO A 49 -15.12 -55.37 -37.89
N SER A 50 -15.18 -55.19 -39.21
CA SER A 50 -14.32 -55.88 -40.13
C SER A 50 -12.86 -55.68 -39.72
N ARG A 51 -11.98 -56.61 -40.08
CA ARG A 51 -10.55 -56.52 -39.73
C ARG A 51 -9.92 -55.20 -40.18
N GLU A 52 -10.45 -54.59 -41.23
CA GLU A 52 -10.03 -53.28 -41.74
C GLU A 52 -10.54 -52.12 -40.89
N GLU A 53 -11.80 -52.16 -40.43
CA GLU A 53 -12.36 -51.15 -39.53
C GLU A 53 -11.68 -51.15 -38.16
N ARG A 54 -11.36 -52.34 -37.60
CA ARG A 54 -10.56 -52.45 -36.37
C ARG A 54 -9.18 -51.79 -36.53
N ARG A 55 -8.52 -52.02 -37.68
CA ARG A 55 -7.22 -51.39 -38.00
C ARG A 55 -7.33 -49.87 -38.14
N LYS A 56 -8.42 -49.36 -38.72
CA LYS A 56 -8.67 -47.91 -38.81
C LYS A 56 -8.90 -47.29 -37.43
N MET A 57 -9.73 -47.90 -36.59
CA MET A 57 -9.96 -47.45 -35.21
C MET A 57 -8.67 -47.47 -34.37
N ASP A 58 -7.85 -48.53 -34.49
CA ASP A 58 -6.55 -48.61 -33.81
C ASP A 58 -5.58 -47.51 -34.28
N ALA A 59 -5.60 -47.18 -35.58
CA ALA A 59 -4.80 -46.10 -36.13
C ALA A 59 -5.26 -44.72 -35.63
N GLU A 60 -6.58 -44.49 -35.57
CA GLU A 60 -7.16 -43.27 -35.02
C GLU A 60 -6.87 -43.11 -33.52
N ALA A 61 -6.98 -44.19 -32.74
CA ALA A 61 -6.65 -44.20 -31.32
C ALA A 61 -5.17 -43.81 -31.09
N ARG A 62 -4.24 -44.35 -31.88
CA ARG A 62 -2.81 -43.98 -31.81
C ARG A 62 -2.57 -42.51 -32.16
N MET A 63 -3.31 -41.97 -33.11
CA MET A 63 -3.22 -40.55 -33.49
C MET A 63 -3.77 -39.64 -32.38
N LEU A 64 -4.88 -40.01 -31.76
CA LEU A 64 -5.44 -39.31 -30.61
C LEU A 64 -4.48 -39.35 -29.42
N ASP A 65 -3.89 -40.50 -29.09
CA ASP A 65 -2.88 -40.64 -28.04
C ASP A 65 -1.64 -39.78 -28.31
N ALA A 66 -1.17 -39.75 -29.56
CA ALA A 66 -0.04 -38.91 -29.95
C ALA A 66 -0.37 -37.42 -29.80
N SER A 67 -1.60 -37.01 -30.16
CA SER A 67 -2.05 -35.61 -29.99
C SER A 67 -2.23 -35.24 -28.51
N ALA A 68 -2.75 -36.14 -27.68
CA ALA A 68 -2.89 -35.95 -26.24
C ALA A 68 -1.51 -35.79 -25.57
N ARG A 69 -0.52 -36.60 -25.95
CA ARG A 69 0.86 -36.47 -25.45
C ARG A 69 1.50 -35.12 -25.84
N ARG A 70 1.28 -34.65 -27.07
CA ARG A 70 1.75 -33.33 -27.51
C ARG A 70 1.08 -32.19 -26.75
N ALA A 71 -0.24 -32.29 -26.52
CA ALA A 71 -0.97 -31.30 -25.71
C ALA A 71 -0.46 -31.26 -24.27
N GLN A 72 -0.21 -32.42 -23.65
CA GLN A 72 0.40 -32.50 -22.31
C GLN A 72 1.82 -31.93 -22.27
N ALA A 73 2.63 -32.13 -23.31
CA ALA A 73 3.95 -31.53 -23.40
C ALA A 73 3.86 -30.00 -23.50
N ALA A 74 2.95 -29.48 -24.32
CA ALA A 74 2.73 -28.03 -24.46
C ALA A 74 2.24 -27.39 -23.16
N THR A 75 1.34 -28.04 -22.41
CA THR A 75 0.88 -27.52 -21.12
C THR A 75 1.99 -27.51 -20.07
N LYS A 76 2.86 -28.54 -20.03
CA LYS A 76 4.05 -28.55 -19.16
C LYS A 76 5.00 -27.38 -19.47
N VAL A 77 5.24 -27.09 -20.75
CA VAL A 77 6.08 -25.93 -21.16
C VAL A 77 5.45 -24.61 -20.72
N LEU A 78 4.14 -24.42 -20.93
CA LEU A 78 3.44 -23.21 -20.50
C LEU A 78 3.46 -23.05 -18.97
N GLN A 79 3.31 -24.14 -18.21
CA GLN A 79 3.42 -24.12 -16.76
C GLN A 79 4.82 -23.73 -16.31
N ALA A 80 5.87 -24.28 -16.94
CA ALA A 80 7.26 -23.92 -16.66
C ALA A 80 7.53 -22.43 -16.95
N GLN A 81 7.06 -21.91 -18.08
CA GLN A 81 7.17 -20.48 -18.41
C GLN A 81 6.46 -19.58 -17.37
N ARG A 82 5.26 -19.96 -16.93
CA ARG A 82 4.53 -19.24 -15.87
C ARG A 82 5.28 -19.26 -14.53
N ALA A 83 5.91 -20.37 -14.19
CA ALA A 83 6.74 -20.47 -12.99
C ALA A 83 7.94 -19.52 -13.06
N LEU A 84 8.66 -19.50 -14.18
CA LEU A 84 9.80 -18.59 -14.41
C LEU A 84 9.40 -17.11 -14.32
N ILE A 85 8.27 -16.72 -14.92
CA ILE A 85 7.78 -15.33 -14.84
C ILE A 85 7.48 -14.94 -13.39
N ARG A 86 6.88 -15.84 -12.60
CA ARG A 86 6.59 -15.59 -11.17
C ARG A 86 7.86 -15.46 -10.35
N GLU A 87 8.88 -16.28 -10.62
CA GLU A 87 10.17 -16.17 -9.96
C GLU A 87 10.86 -14.84 -10.28
N GLU A 88 10.84 -14.41 -11.54
CA GLU A 88 11.43 -13.13 -11.94
C GLU A 88 10.69 -11.94 -11.31
N GLN A 89 9.36 -11.98 -11.26
CA GLN A 89 8.57 -10.97 -10.55
C GLN A 89 8.94 -10.89 -9.07
N ARG A 90 9.14 -12.03 -8.40
CA ARG A 90 9.59 -12.06 -7.01
C ARG A 90 11.00 -11.49 -6.85
N ARG A 91 11.93 -11.80 -7.75
CA ARG A 91 13.30 -11.24 -7.74
C ARG A 91 13.29 -9.73 -7.91
N VAL A 92 12.53 -9.21 -8.87
CA VAL A 92 12.40 -7.77 -9.10
C VAL A 92 11.77 -7.07 -7.89
N GLN A 93 10.73 -7.67 -7.29
CA GLN A 93 10.12 -7.13 -6.07
C GLN A 93 11.10 -7.12 -4.89
N ALA A 94 11.83 -8.22 -4.67
CA ALA A 94 12.83 -8.32 -3.62
C ALA A 94 13.98 -7.31 -3.83
N SER A 95 14.46 -7.16 -5.06
CA SER A 95 15.48 -6.16 -5.42
C SER A 95 14.99 -4.74 -5.16
N ARG A 96 13.76 -4.40 -5.55
CA ARG A 96 13.16 -3.09 -5.25
C ARG A 96 13.06 -2.86 -3.74
N GLN A 97 12.62 -3.86 -2.99
CA GLN A 97 12.54 -3.78 -1.52
C GLN A 97 13.93 -3.56 -0.90
N ALA A 98 14.95 -4.28 -1.37
CA ALA A 98 16.33 -4.14 -0.92
C ALA A 98 16.89 -2.73 -1.19
N THR A 99 16.70 -2.20 -2.41
CA THR A 99 17.11 -0.82 -2.73
C THR A 99 16.38 0.22 -1.88
N LEU A 100 15.10 0.02 -1.59
CA LEU A 100 14.34 0.91 -0.71
C LEU A 100 14.80 0.81 0.75
N SER A 101 15.17 -0.39 1.23
CA SER A 101 15.71 -0.54 2.58
C SER A 101 17.09 0.10 2.71
N GLU A 102 17.97 -0.08 1.72
CA GLU A 102 19.29 0.56 1.72
C GLU A 102 19.19 2.09 1.63
N ALA A 103 18.30 2.61 0.79
CA ALA A 103 18.04 4.04 0.71
C ALA A 103 17.55 4.60 2.05
N LYS A 104 16.56 3.94 2.68
CA LYS A 104 16.08 4.32 4.02
C LYS A 104 17.18 4.24 5.08
N GLN A 105 18.05 3.25 5.00
CA GLN A 105 19.12 3.05 5.97
C GLN A 105 20.18 4.16 5.86
N ARG A 106 20.59 4.52 4.63
CA ARG A 106 21.48 5.67 4.40
C ARG A 106 20.88 6.99 4.89
N GLU A 107 19.56 7.16 4.77
CA GLU A 107 18.90 8.33 5.34
C GLU A 107 18.88 8.36 6.86
N TRP A 108 18.68 7.20 7.48
CA TRP A 108 18.77 7.05 8.94
C TRP A 108 20.17 7.35 9.45
N GLU A 109 21.20 7.03 8.67
CA GLU A 109 22.60 7.37 8.94
C GLU A 109 22.86 8.89 8.79
N HIS A 110 22.08 9.59 7.97
CA HIS A 110 22.16 11.05 7.79
C HIS A 110 21.16 11.85 8.64
N ARG A 111 20.68 11.28 9.75
CA ARG A 111 19.85 12.03 10.71
C ARG A 111 20.63 13.21 11.28
N ARG A 112 20.11 14.42 11.08
CA ARG A 112 20.70 15.65 11.61
C ARG A 112 19.63 16.50 12.27
N ALA A 113 19.96 17.03 13.44
CA ALA A 113 19.18 18.05 14.13
C ALA A 113 20.09 19.27 14.30
N GLU A 114 19.72 20.38 13.68
CA GLU A 114 20.34 21.68 13.86
C GLU A 114 19.41 22.54 14.73
N VAL A 115 19.70 22.60 16.02
CA VAL A 115 18.97 23.45 16.96
C VAL A 115 19.67 24.80 17.04
N LYS A 116 19.02 25.86 16.54
CA LYS A 116 19.58 27.22 16.53
C LYS A 116 19.34 27.95 17.83
N ILE A 117 18.17 27.75 18.42
CA ILE A 117 17.77 28.38 19.68
C ILE A 117 17.09 27.32 20.51
N ASP A 118 17.58 27.11 21.72
CA ASP A 118 16.90 26.35 22.75
C ASP A 118 16.86 27.13 24.06
N ARG A 119 15.72 27.79 24.30
CA ARG A 119 15.36 28.39 25.58
C ARG A 119 14.14 27.70 26.19
N LEU A 120 13.70 26.61 25.59
CA LEU A 120 12.48 25.91 25.95
C LEU A 120 12.79 24.77 26.91
N THR A 121 13.72 23.89 26.54
CA THR A 121 14.08 22.69 27.32
C THR A 121 14.37 23.00 28.81
N PRO A 122 15.18 24.03 29.17
CA PRO A 122 15.43 24.33 30.59
C PRO A 122 14.26 25.00 31.33
N HIS A 123 13.20 25.41 30.63
CA HIS A 123 12.05 26.12 31.19
C HIS A 123 10.72 25.45 30.84
N LEU A 124 10.74 24.18 30.45
CA LEU A 124 9.54 23.48 29.97
C LEU A 124 8.44 23.44 31.05
N GLU A 125 8.82 23.26 32.31
CA GLU A 125 7.92 23.24 33.47
C GLU A 125 7.19 24.58 33.71
N SER A 126 7.69 25.68 33.16
CA SER A 126 7.03 27.00 33.29
C SER A 126 5.83 27.17 32.36
N TYR A 127 5.64 26.23 31.43
CA TYR A 127 4.56 26.22 30.47
C TYR A 127 3.55 25.12 30.81
N SER A 128 2.27 25.37 30.56
CA SER A 128 1.18 24.42 30.82
C SER A 128 0.73 23.70 29.56
N ALA A 129 0.73 24.40 28.43
CA ALA A 129 0.13 23.89 27.20
C ALA A 129 0.89 24.33 25.95
N ILE A 130 0.73 23.53 24.88
CA ILE A 130 1.25 23.84 23.55
C ILE A 130 0.14 23.76 22.51
N VAL A 131 -0.01 24.84 21.74
CA VAL A 131 -0.99 24.98 20.68
C VAL A 131 -0.30 24.83 19.33
N LEU A 132 -0.80 23.91 18.52
CA LEU A 132 -0.38 23.77 17.13
C LEU A 132 -1.04 24.85 16.27
N THR A 133 -0.31 25.91 15.94
CA THR A 133 -0.88 27.07 15.23
C THR A 133 -0.85 26.91 13.72
N SER A 134 0.21 26.32 13.16
CA SER A 134 0.34 26.12 11.72
C SER A 134 1.16 24.88 11.38
N VAL A 135 0.72 24.17 10.34
CA VAL A 135 1.47 23.08 9.71
C VAL A 135 1.39 23.28 8.20
N THR A 136 2.54 23.42 7.57
CA THR A 136 2.65 23.78 6.15
C THR A 136 3.61 22.85 5.42
N GLY A 137 3.57 22.87 4.09
CA GLY A 137 4.42 22.05 3.24
C GLY A 137 3.81 20.68 2.90
N VAL A 138 4.67 19.69 2.65
CA VAL A 138 4.27 18.40 2.07
C VAL A 138 3.41 17.60 3.04
N ASN A 139 2.27 17.11 2.55
CA ASN A 139 1.30 16.29 3.29
C ASN A 139 0.90 16.89 4.65
N ALA A 140 0.63 18.20 4.72
CA ALA A 140 0.30 18.91 5.95
C ALA A 140 -0.78 18.23 6.82
N LYS A 141 -1.85 17.68 6.22
CA LYS A 141 -2.90 16.95 6.95
C LYS A 141 -2.39 15.72 7.69
N GLN A 142 -1.49 14.95 7.05
CA GLN A 142 -0.89 13.77 7.65
C GLN A 142 0.10 14.19 8.76
N SER A 143 0.89 15.22 8.52
CA SER A 143 1.81 15.78 9.51
C SER A 143 1.05 16.27 10.77
N VAL A 144 -0.09 16.95 10.61
CA VAL A 144 -0.96 17.34 11.75
C VAL A 144 -1.43 16.12 12.54
N ALA A 145 -1.83 15.04 11.86
CA ALA A 145 -2.28 13.82 12.53
C ALA A 145 -1.16 13.15 13.32
N GLN A 146 0.05 13.04 12.74
CA GLN A 146 1.22 12.45 13.38
C GLN A 146 1.71 13.27 14.58
N ILE A 147 1.79 14.60 14.43
CA ILE A 147 2.13 15.50 15.55
C ILE A 147 1.12 15.33 16.69
N ALA A 148 -0.17 15.26 16.35
CA ALA A 148 -1.21 15.08 17.35
C ALA A 148 -1.14 13.74 18.07
N GLU A 149 -0.79 12.68 17.36
CA GLU A 149 -0.61 11.35 17.94
C GLU A 149 0.53 11.37 18.96
N VAL A 150 1.72 11.85 18.58
CA VAL A 150 2.88 11.91 19.47
C VAL A 150 2.61 12.79 20.71
N LEU A 151 2.18 14.05 20.50
CA LEU A 151 2.01 15.00 21.60
C LEU A 151 0.80 14.70 22.50
N SER A 152 -0.16 13.88 22.07
CA SER A 152 -1.27 13.45 22.95
C SER A 152 -0.95 12.21 23.78
N THR A 153 0.07 11.45 23.39
CA THR A 153 0.43 10.18 24.04
C THR A 153 1.50 10.36 25.11
N GLU A 154 2.39 11.35 24.95
CA GLU A 154 3.47 11.60 25.90
C GLU A 154 3.02 12.52 27.04
N ASN A 155 3.45 12.19 28.27
CA ASN A 155 3.14 12.94 29.47
C ASN A 155 4.02 14.21 29.53
N GLY A 156 3.55 15.30 28.93
CA GLY A 156 4.24 16.59 28.92
C GLY A 156 3.25 17.75 28.98
N LEU A 157 3.46 18.76 28.13
CA LEU A 157 2.55 19.90 28.00
C LEU A 157 1.17 19.47 27.48
N ASP A 158 0.11 20.10 27.98
CA ASP A 158 -1.25 19.90 27.46
C ASP A 158 -1.31 20.28 25.97
N PHE A 159 -1.56 19.28 25.12
CA PHE A 159 -1.57 19.49 23.68
C PHE A 159 -2.94 19.92 23.17
N VAL A 160 -3.00 21.11 22.57
CA VAL A 160 -4.21 21.66 21.97
C VAL A 160 -4.03 21.76 20.45
N ASN A 161 -4.85 21.00 19.72
CA ASN A 161 -4.82 20.97 18.26
C ASN A 161 -6.07 21.63 17.63
N PRO A 162 -6.04 22.93 17.34
CA PRO A 162 -7.13 23.60 16.63
C PRO A 162 -7.24 23.17 15.16
N LEU A 163 -6.20 22.54 14.60
CA LEU A 163 -6.13 22.13 13.19
C LEU A 163 -6.70 20.73 12.94
N LYS A 164 -7.17 20.02 13.97
CA LYS A 164 -7.73 18.67 13.85
C LYS A 164 -9.06 18.71 13.08
N LEU A 165 -9.00 18.48 11.77
CA LEU A 165 -10.17 18.34 10.90
C LEU A 165 -10.94 17.04 11.21
N LYS A 166 -11.88 17.07 12.16
CA LYS A 166 -12.91 16.01 12.29
C LYS A 166 -14.20 16.43 11.57
N ARG A 167 -14.32 16.06 10.29
CA ARG A 167 -15.55 16.26 9.46
C ARG A 167 -16.82 15.57 10.01
N LYS A 168 -16.71 14.60 10.91
CA LYS A 168 -17.85 13.78 11.38
C LYS A 168 -18.58 14.29 12.63
N TYR A 169 -18.01 15.23 13.40
CA TYR A 169 -18.63 15.72 14.63
C TYR A 169 -18.92 17.21 14.48
N ARG A 170 -20.20 17.55 14.40
CA ARG A 170 -20.74 18.91 14.14
C ARG A 170 -20.58 19.85 15.34
N THR A 171 -19.96 19.39 16.42
CA THR A 171 -19.81 20.07 17.71
C THR A 171 -18.33 20.19 18.06
N HIS A 172 -17.61 21.11 17.42
CA HIS A 172 -16.32 21.55 17.94
C HIS A 172 -16.52 22.90 18.61
N ARG A 173 -16.25 22.99 19.91
CA ARG A 173 -16.08 24.28 20.58
C ARG A 173 -14.82 24.89 19.95
N LYS A 174 -14.97 25.96 19.18
CA LYS A 174 -13.83 26.71 18.64
C LYS A 174 -12.94 27.09 19.82
N LEU A 175 -11.63 26.88 19.68
CA LEU A 175 -10.67 27.35 20.67
C LEU A 175 -10.88 28.85 20.89
N ASP A 176 -10.91 29.28 22.13
CA ASP A 176 -10.98 30.70 22.48
C ASP A 176 -9.77 31.42 21.84
N PRO A 177 -9.97 32.46 21.00
CA PRO A 177 -8.87 33.22 20.41
C PRO A 177 -7.87 33.76 21.45
N GLY A 178 -8.34 34.05 22.67
CA GLY A 178 -7.52 34.55 23.78
C GLY A 178 -6.61 33.49 24.41
N PHE A 179 -6.92 32.19 24.25
CA PHE A 179 -6.16 31.10 24.87
C PHE A 179 -4.69 31.09 24.44
N VAL A 180 -4.46 31.41 23.16
CA VAL A 180 -3.14 31.39 22.51
C VAL A 180 -2.23 32.53 23.00
N TYR A 181 -2.77 33.51 23.71
CA TYR A 181 -2.04 34.67 24.25
C TYR A 181 -1.81 34.58 25.77
N ARG A 182 -2.20 33.47 26.40
CA ARG A 182 -1.97 33.26 27.83
C ARG A 182 -0.48 33.00 28.09
N PRO A 183 0.07 33.48 29.23
CA PRO A 183 1.51 33.49 29.50
C PRO A 183 2.16 32.11 29.60
N ASP A 184 1.37 31.08 29.89
CA ASP A 184 1.74 29.69 30.07
C ASP A 184 1.57 28.84 28.79
N VAL A 185 1.15 29.45 27.67
CA VAL A 185 0.80 28.76 26.43
C VAL A 185 1.85 29.00 25.33
N LEU A 186 2.38 27.90 24.80
CA LEU A 186 3.31 27.89 23.68
C LEU A 186 2.60 27.74 22.33
N ARG A 187 3.21 28.30 21.30
CA ARG A 187 2.71 28.26 19.92
C ARG A 187 3.71 27.56 19.03
N ALA A 188 3.35 26.38 18.55
CA ALA A 188 4.18 25.58 17.67
C ALA A 188 3.79 25.76 16.20
N SER A 189 4.78 25.95 15.35
CA SER A 189 4.63 26.04 13.90
C SER A 189 5.58 25.05 13.23
N PHE A 190 5.05 24.28 12.27
CA PHE A 190 5.81 23.28 11.53
C PHE A 190 5.78 23.58 10.04
N HIS A 191 6.95 23.48 9.42
CA HIS A 191 7.09 23.49 7.97
C HIS A 191 7.82 22.22 7.52
N ARG A 192 7.24 21.49 6.58
CA ARG A 192 7.82 20.24 6.07
C ARG A 192 8.11 20.34 4.59
N GLU A 193 9.36 20.15 4.22
CA GLU A 193 9.83 20.13 2.84
C GLU A 193 10.35 18.74 2.48
N THR A 194 10.20 18.37 1.21
CA THR A 194 10.85 17.18 0.64
C THR A 194 12.16 17.61 0.02
N LEU A 195 13.27 17.04 0.49
CA LEU A 195 14.59 17.30 -0.08
C LEU A 195 14.77 16.50 -1.37
N HIS A 196 14.52 15.19 -1.30
CA HIS A 196 14.57 14.22 -2.42
C HIS A 196 13.40 13.21 -2.29
N GLU A 197 13.36 12.15 -3.11
CA GLU A 197 12.27 11.13 -3.08
C GLU A 197 12.04 10.52 -1.69
N PHE A 198 13.08 10.49 -0.86
CA PHE A 198 13.05 9.87 0.46
C PHE A 198 13.40 10.89 1.58
N GLY A 199 14.25 11.88 1.27
CA GLY A 199 14.77 12.85 2.23
C GLY A 199 13.76 13.91 2.65
N ARG A 200 13.70 14.22 3.95
CA ARG A 200 12.72 15.11 4.56
C ARG A 200 13.40 16.17 5.40
N PHE A 201 12.98 17.41 5.21
CA PHE A 201 13.35 18.52 6.06
C PHE A 201 12.13 18.99 6.85
N VAL A 202 12.29 19.17 8.16
CA VAL A 202 11.25 19.75 9.01
C VAL A 202 11.83 20.90 9.80
N HIS A 203 11.16 22.04 9.71
CA HIS A 203 11.45 23.21 10.52
C HIS A 203 10.39 23.34 11.61
N LEU A 204 10.84 23.29 12.86
CA LEU A 204 10.01 23.49 14.05
C LEU A 204 10.38 24.84 14.68
N ILE A 205 9.37 25.70 14.81
CA ILE A 205 9.49 26.97 15.54
C ILE A 205 8.45 26.98 16.65
N VAL A 206 8.91 27.24 17.88
CA VAL A 206 8.04 27.45 19.04
C VAL A 206 8.18 28.89 19.51
N ARG A 207 7.04 29.53 19.70
CA ARG A 207 6.94 30.91 20.18
C ARG A 207 6.15 30.97 21.48
N ASP A 208 6.56 31.88 22.34
CA ASP A 208 5.84 32.22 23.56
C ASP A 208 4.62 33.11 23.27
N HIS A 209 3.80 33.40 24.28
CA HIS A 209 2.63 34.29 24.23
C HIS A 209 2.94 35.67 23.65
N ARG A 210 4.14 36.21 23.94
CA ARG A 210 4.63 37.50 23.40
C ARG A 210 5.12 37.44 21.96
N GLY A 211 5.20 36.26 21.36
CA GLY A 211 5.70 36.06 19.98
C GLY A 211 7.21 35.89 19.88
N LYS A 212 7.92 35.93 21.01
CA LYS A 212 9.34 35.62 21.07
C LYS A 212 9.58 34.14 20.73
N VAL A 213 10.55 33.88 19.86
CA VAL A 213 10.98 32.50 19.54
C VAL A 213 11.76 31.95 20.74
N VAL A 214 11.27 30.84 21.28
CA VAL A 214 11.88 30.13 22.42
C VAL A 214 12.57 28.85 21.99
N TYR A 215 12.14 28.27 20.85
CA TYR A 215 12.77 27.10 20.26
C TYR A 215 12.76 27.24 18.73
N ASP A 216 13.90 27.03 18.10
CA ASP A 216 14.06 27.04 16.65
C ASP A 216 15.01 25.91 16.26
N ALA A 217 14.47 24.90 15.58
CA ALA A 217 15.23 23.72 15.21
C ALA A 217 14.86 23.21 13.82
N ARG A 218 15.88 22.75 13.11
CA ARG A 218 15.80 22.18 11.77
C ARG A 218 16.21 20.72 11.83
N PHE A 219 15.36 19.86 11.29
CA PHE A 219 15.53 18.42 11.36
C PHE A 219 15.59 17.84 9.96
N GLU A 220 16.57 17.00 9.72
CA GLU A 220 16.78 16.28 8.47
C GLU A 220 16.64 14.77 8.73
N ASN A 221 15.66 14.15 8.09
CA ASN A 221 15.36 12.71 8.17
C ASN A 221 15.03 12.19 9.59
N VAL A 222 14.71 13.08 10.53
CA VAL A 222 14.37 12.73 11.92
C VAL A 222 12.90 12.33 12.03
N HIS A 223 12.61 11.35 12.88
CA HIS A 223 11.24 10.90 13.14
C HIS A 223 10.46 11.95 13.95
N PHE A 224 9.13 11.98 13.82
CA PHE A 224 8.30 12.94 14.56
C PHE A 224 8.44 12.82 16.08
N ALA A 225 8.53 11.60 16.62
CA ALA A 225 8.75 11.37 18.05
C ALA A 225 10.06 12.02 18.54
N GLU A 226 11.18 11.75 17.86
CA GLU A 226 12.49 12.32 18.18
C GLU A 226 12.50 13.85 18.05
N MET A 227 11.87 14.39 17.00
CA MET A 227 11.76 15.83 16.77
C MET A 227 10.95 16.55 17.86
N LEU A 228 9.92 15.89 18.40
CA LEU A 228 8.97 16.47 19.35
C LEU A 228 9.35 16.20 20.81
N ALA A 229 10.33 15.34 21.08
CA ALA A 229 10.81 15.03 22.43
C ALA A 229 11.11 16.26 23.32
N PRO A 230 11.66 17.38 22.80
CA PRO A 230 11.87 18.59 23.60
C PRO A 230 10.57 19.24 24.10
N LEU A 231 9.44 19.00 23.43
CA LEU A 231 8.13 19.56 23.79
C LEU A 231 7.37 18.70 24.80
N THR A 232 7.74 17.43 24.91
CA THR A 232 7.08 16.45 25.77
C THR A 232 7.85 16.19 27.05
N GLY A 233 9.05 16.76 27.19
CA GLY A 233 9.92 16.52 28.34
C GLY A 233 10.60 15.15 28.31
N ALA A 234 10.44 14.39 27.22
CA ALA A 234 11.12 13.11 27.02
C ALA A 234 12.62 13.27 26.64
N ALA A 235 13.06 14.50 26.38
CA ALA A 235 14.47 14.85 26.25
C ALA A 235 15.11 14.99 27.65
N GLY A 236 15.32 13.86 28.33
CA GLY A 236 15.98 13.74 29.62
C GLY A 236 16.60 12.36 29.79
#